data_AF-A0A956X0L2-F1
#
_entry.id   AF-A0A956X0L2-F1
#
_cell.length_a   1.000
_cell.length_b   1.000
_cell.length_c   1.000
_cell.angle_alpha   90.00
_cell.angle_beta   90.00
_cell.angle_gamma   90.00
#
_symmetry.space_group_name_H-M   'P 1'
#
loop_
_entity.id
_entity.type
_entity.pdbx_description
1 polymer ?
#
loop_
_entity_poly.entity_id
_entity_poly.type
_entity_poly.pdbx_seq_one_letter_code
_entity_poly.pdbx_strand_id
1 'polypeptide(L)'
;FFDQMRPVVHVPISGIPSDAQVDTAYLYLYVTEGRGFTTWSNSVINSVNAHEVTSPWMPDPVNWWTPWTAPGGDFGPVVGSNHLGSGKIGTWLRLDVTDAVQNMISMGVNYGFIVTSDDNIGVRYGLATKDNWDPSKTGYVRVYYRTYD
;
A
#
# COMPACT_ATOMS: atom_id res chain seq x y z
N PHE A 1 -19.79 5.60 -5.45
CA PHE A 1 -18.48 5.30 -6.04
C PHE A 1 -17.43 5.60 -4.97
N PHE A 2 -17.22 4.67 -4.05
CA PHE A 2 -16.20 4.74 -2.99
C PHE A 2 -15.04 3.82 -3.40
N ASP A 3 -13.83 4.03 -2.90
CA ASP A 3 -12.58 3.35 -3.31
C ASP A 3 -12.17 3.46 -4.80
N GLN A 4 -11.96 4.67 -5.33
CA GLN A 4 -11.57 4.84 -6.74
C GLN A 4 -10.10 4.44 -7.04
N MET A 5 -9.27 4.29 -6.01
CA MET A 5 -7.90 3.82 -6.11
C MET A 5 -7.80 2.43 -5.46
N ARG A 6 -7.27 1.42 -6.18
CA ARG A 6 -7.11 0.04 -5.67
C ARG A 6 -5.86 -0.69 -6.21
N PRO A 7 -4.67 -0.09 -6.31
CA PRO A 7 -3.48 -0.84 -6.69
C PRO A 7 -3.13 -1.88 -5.61
N VAL A 8 -2.85 -3.10 -6.06
CA VAL A 8 -2.25 -4.15 -5.23
C VAL A 8 -0.73 -4.03 -5.34
N VAL A 9 -0.06 -4.00 -4.20
CA VAL A 9 1.38 -3.87 -4.07
C VAL A 9 1.92 -5.09 -3.36
N HIS A 10 2.72 -5.89 -4.05
CA HIS A 10 3.48 -6.96 -3.42
C HIS A 10 4.93 -6.50 -3.19
N VAL A 11 5.37 -6.57 -1.93
CA VAL A 11 6.76 -6.29 -1.56
C VAL A 11 7.28 -7.51 -0.80
N PRO A 12 8.41 -8.11 -1.22
CA PRO A 12 9.02 -9.21 -0.47
C PRO A 12 9.38 -8.78 0.95
N ILE A 13 9.02 -9.61 1.93
CA ILE A 13 9.47 -9.51 3.32
C ILE A 13 10.20 -10.81 3.60
N SER A 14 11.51 -10.74 3.81
CA SER A 14 12.37 -11.91 4.01
C SER A 14 13.51 -11.58 4.97
N GLY A 15 14.12 -12.62 5.54
CA GLY A 15 15.25 -12.45 6.48
C GLY A 15 14.84 -11.99 7.89
N ILE A 16 13.55 -11.92 8.19
CA ILE A 16 13.04 -11.61 9.53
C ILE A 16 12.59 -12.93 10.18
N PRO A 17 13.09 -13.28 11.38
CA PRO A 17 12.65 -14.47 12.12
C PRO A 17 11.14 -14.44 12.39
N SER A 18 10.50 -15.61 12.39
CA SER A 18 9.05 -15.73 12.59
C SER A 18 8.57 -15.33 13.99
N ASP A 19 9.48 -15.33 14.96
CA ASP A 19 9.28 -14.92 16.35
C ASP A 19 9.72 -13.46 16.62
N ALA A 20 10.13 -12.73 15.59
CA ALA A 20 10.50 -11.33 15.72
C ALA A 20 9.29 -10.48 16.14
N GLN A 21 9.53 -9.57 17.09
CA GLN A 21 8.61 -8.50 17.42
C GLN A 21 8.92 -7.29 16.52
N VAL A 22 7.95 -6.89 15.71
CA VAL A 22 8.03 -5.69 14.87
C VAL A 22 7.76 -4.47 15.74
N ASP A 23 8.73 -3.56 15.81
CA ASP A 23 8.58 -2.29 16.54
C ASP A 23 7.90 -1.25 15.64
N THR A 24 8.36 -1.13 14.39
CA THR A 24 7.73 -0.27 13.38
C THR A 24 7.97 -0.82 11.98
N ALA A 25 7.00 -0.66 11.08
CA ALA A 25 7.17 -0.93 9.67
C ALA A 25 6.53 0.13 8.78
N TYR A 26 7.23 0.53 7.72
CA TYR A 26 6.77 1.55 6.78
C TYR A 26 6.83 1.05 5.35
N LEU A 27 5.71 1.15 4.64
CA LEU A 27 5.61 0.98 3.20
C LEU A 27 5.95 2.30 2.52
N TYR A 28 6.96 2.27 1.65
CA TYR A 28 7.41 3.40 0.84
C TYR A 28 7.06 3.19 -0.62
N LEU A 29 6.28 4.12 -1.19
CA LEU A 29 5.88 4.12 -2.60
C LEU A 29 6.33 5.43 -3.25
N TYR A 30 7.12 5.36 -4.32
CA TYR A 30 7.61 6.57 -4.98
C TYR A 30 6.54 7.15 -5.92
N VAL A 31 6.27 8.44 -5.80
CA VAL A 31 5.27 9.15 -6.58
C VAL A 31 5.95 9.78 -7.80
N THR A 32 5.69 9.22 -8.97
CA THR A 32 6.34 9.59 -10.24
C THR A 32 5.67 10.77 -10.93
N GLU A 33 4.34 10.84 -10.86
CA GLU A 33 3.54 11.89 -11.50
C GLU A 33 2.31 12.23 -10.66
N GLY A 34 1.79 13.43 -10.85
CA GLY A 34 0.52 13.89 -10.32
C GLY A 34 -0.22 14.71 -11.39
N ARG A 35 -1.53 14.52 -11.53
CA ARG A 35 -2.45 15.30 -12.38
C ARG A 35 -3.69 15.67 -11.57
N GLY A 36 -4.18 16.89 -11.71
CA GLY A 36 -5.26 17.43 -10.90
C GLY A 36 -5.75 18.79 -11.40
N PHE A 37 -6.36 19.58 -10.52
CA PHE A 37 -6.94 20.88 -10.85
C PHE A 37 -5.87 21.92 -11.21
N THR A 38 -6.29 22.96 -11.96
CA THR A 38 -5.45 24.11 -12.29
C THR A 38 -4.86 24.80 -11.06
N THR A 39 -5.64 24.89 -9.98
CA THR A 39 -5.15 25.30 -8.65
C THR A 39 -4.57 24.10 -7.92
N TRP A 40 -3.25 23.94 -8.02
CA TRP A 40 -2.55 22.73 -7.56
C TRP A 40 -2.69 22.43 -6.07
N SER A 41 -2.90 23.44 -5.23
CA SER A 41 -3.17 23.28 -3.79
C SER A 41 -4.46 22.51 -3.49
N ASN A 42 -5.39 22.45 -4.45
CA ASN A 42 -6.64 21.72 -4.31
C ASN A 42 -6.53 20.27 -4.79
N SER A 43 -5.38 19.86 -5.31
CA SER A 43 -5.16 18.49 -5.81
C SER A 43 -4.64 17.58 -4.71
N VAL A 44 -5.38 17.44 -3.61
CA VAL A 44 -4.97 16.66 -2.44
C VAL A 44 -5.95 15.52 -2.20
N ILE A 45 -5.42 14.31 -2.08
CA ILE A 45 -6.09 13.16 -1.50
C ILE A 45 -5.77 13.16 0.00
N ASN A 46 -6.77 13.32 0.85
CA ASN A 46 -6.61 13.42 2.30
C ASN A 46 -6.35 12.06 2.94
N SER A 47 -6.89 10.99 2.36
CA SER A 47 -6.80 9.64 2.90
C SER A 47 -6.39 8.63 1.83
N VAL A 48 -5.09 8.35 1.78
CA VAL A 48 -4.53 7.19 1.08
C VAL A 48 -4.26 6.11 2.11
N ASN A 49 -5.05 5.04 2.05
CA ASN A 49 -5.03 3.98 3.05
C ASN A 49 -4.29 2.75 2.56
N ALA A 50 -3.54 2.07 3.42
CA ALA A 50 -3.04 0.73 3.21
C ALA A 50 -3.91 -0.27 3.95
N HIS A 51 -4.18 -1.41 3.31
CA HIS A 51 -4.78 -2.58 3.92
C HIS A 51 -3.92 -3.81 3.63
N GLU A 52 -3.82 -4.72 4.59
CA GLU A 52 -3.22 -6.04 4.38
C GLU A 52 -4.08 -6.89 3.44
N VAL A 53 -3.47 -7.51 2.43
CA VAL A 53 -4.15 -8.50 1.59
C VAL A 53 -4.21 -9.83 2.34
N THR A 54 -5.41 -10.39 2.53
CA THR A 54 -5.63 -11.55 3.40
C THR A 54 -5.67 -12.88 2.63
N SER A 55 -5.80 -12.84 1.30
CA SER A 55 -5.78 -14.01 0.43
C SER A 55 -5.06 -13.71 -0.88
N PRO A 56 -4.44 -14.71 -1.54
CA PRO A 56 -3.72 -14.48 -2.79
C PRO A 56 -4.69 -13.90 -3.82
N TRP A 57 -4.28 -12.80 -4.46
CA TRP A 57 -5.07 -12.21 -5.54
C TRP A 57 -5.02 -13.11 -6.76
N MET A 58 -6.18 -13.54 -7.24
CA MET A 58 -6.31 -14.42 -8.41
C MET A 58 -7.25 -13.77 -9.43
N PRO A 59 -6.81 -13.51 -10.66
CA PRO A 59 -7.62 -12.86 -11.68
C PRO A 59 -8.83 -13.70 -12.12
N ASP A 60 -8.67 -15.03 -12.14
CA ASP A 60 -9.68 -15.96 -12.68
C ASP A 60 -11.01 -15.95 -11.89
N PRO A 61 -11.02 -15.92 -10.54
CA PRO A 61 -12.27 -15.89 -9.77
C PRO A 61 -12.93 -14.50 -9.58
N VAL A 62 -12.22 -13.38 -9.77
CA VAL A 62 -12.67 -12.17 -10.52
C VAL A 62 -14.17 -11.85 -10.79
N ASN A 63 -15.08 -11.58 -9.85
CA ASN A 63 -16.54 -11.39 -10.15
C ASN A 63 -17.15 -9.96 -9.99
N TRP A 64 -16.35 -8.91 -9.83
CA TRP A 64 -16.61 -7.46 -9.57
C TRP A 64 -17.68 -6.87 -8.57
N TRP A 65 -18.20 -7.58 -7.55
CA TRP A 65 -19.06 -7.12 -6.43
C TRP A 65 -18.36 -6.47 -5.20
N THR A 66 -18.66 -5.22 -4.85
CA THR A 66 -18.24 -4.61 -3.57
C THR A 66 -19.01 -5.14 -2.34
N PRO A 67 -18.41 -5.30 -1.13
CA PRO A 67 -16.99 -5.21 -0.74
C PRO A 67 -16.40 -6.63 -0.55
N TRP A 68 -15.41 -7.03 -1.33
CA TRP A 68 -15.15 -8.47 -1.53
C TRP A 68 -14.65 -9.27 -0.34
N THR A 69 -15.55 -10.05 0.25
CA THR A 69 -15.24 -11.19 1.13
C THR A 69 -14.97 -12.48 0.33
N ALA A 70 -14.19 -12.32 -0.76
CA ALA A 70 -13.75 -13.26 -1.81
C ALA A 70 -14.88 -13.82 -2.73
N PRO A 71 -14.76 -13.80 -4.09
CA PRO A 71 -13.68 -14.42 -4.89
C PRO A 71 -12.81 -13.49 -5.76
N GLY A 72 -11.51 -13.75 -5.81
CA GLY A 72 -10.52 -12.90 -6.49
C GLY A 72 -9.43 -12.34 -5.58
N GLY A 73 -9.68 -12.37 -4.27
CA GLY A 73 -8.85 -11.79 -3.22
C GLY A 73 -9.73 -11.05 -2.20
N ASP A 74 -9.17 -10.77 -1.04
CA ASP A 74 -9.80 -10.02 0.06
C ASP A 74 -8.71 -9.24 0.81
N PHE A 75 -9.09 -8.23 1.60
CA PHE A 75 -8.20 -7.39 2.36
C PHE A 75 -8.80 -7.01 3.73
N GLY A 76 -7.91 -6.76 4.69
CA GLY A 76 -8.27 -6.43 6.06
C GLY A 76 -8.71 -4.97 6.26
N PRO A 77 -8.89 -4.54 7.51
CA PRO A 77 -9.12 -3.13 7.84
C PRO A 77 -7.93 -2.25 7.44
N VAL A 78 -8.12 -0.93 7.49
CA VAL A 78 -7.04 0.05 7.28
C VAL A 78 -5.96 -0.14 8.35
N VAL A 79 -4.71 -0.32 7.92
CA VAL A 79 -3.53 -0.45 8.81
C VAL A 79 -2.64 0.79 8.80
N GLY A 80 -2.77 1.63 7.76
CA GLY A 80 -2.00 2.86 7.61
C GLY A 80 -2.72 3.87 6.75
N SER A 81 -2.54 5.15 7.04
CA SER A 81 -3.09 6.23 6.24
C SER A 81 -2.12 7.39 6.12
N ASN A 82 -2.12 8.06 4.97
CA ASN A 82 -1.41 9.31 4.78
C ASN A 82 -2.10 10.13 3.67
N HIS A 83 -1.74 11.40 3.54
CA HIS A 83 -2.24 12.24 2.45
C HIS A 83 -1.29 12.22 1.24
N LEU A 84 -1.85 12.49 0.07
CA LEU A 84 -1.13 12.61 -1.18
C LEU A 84 -1.51 13.92 -1.87
N GLY A 85 -0.57 14.87 -1.87
CA GLY A 85 -0.73 16.18 -2.48
C GLY A 85 0.39 16.50 -3.46
N SER A 86 0.29 17.67 -4.06
CA SER A 86 1.28 18.22 -5.00
C SER A 86 2.73 18.14 -4.53
N GLY A 87 2.98 18.39 -3.24
CA GLY A 87 4.32 18.32 -2.64
C GLY A 87 4.90 16.91 -2.54
N LYS A 88 4.15 15.87 -2.92
CA LYS A 88 4.62 14.49 -2.91
C LYS A 88 5.17 14.02 -4.25
N ILE A 89 4.96 14.75 -5.35
CA ILE A 89 5.49 14.39 -6.66
C ILE A 89 7.02 14.42 -6.63
N GLY A 90 7.66 13.37 -7.13
CA GLY A 90 9.10 13.21 -7.05
C GLY A 90 9.60 12.81 -5.65
N THR A 91 8.72 12.35 -4.77
CA THR A 91 9.05 11.95 -3.40
C THR A 91 8.38 10.63 -3.02
N TRP A 92 8.56 10.20 -1.77
CA TRP A 92 8.00 8.98 -1.23
C TRP A 92 6.69 9.24 -0.46
N LEU A 93 5.64 8.52 -0.83
CA LEU A 93 4.51 8.24 0.03
C LEU A 93 4.96 7.21 1.07
N ARG A 94 4.68 7.48 2.35
CA ARG A 94 4.97 6.60 3.47
C ARG A 94 3.68 6.22 4.18
N LEU A 95 3.40 4.93 4.28
CA LEU A 95 2.27 4.37 5.02
C LEU A 95 2.82 3.54 6.17
N ASP A 96 2.27 3.73 7.38
CA ASP A 96 2.57 2.86 8.52
C ASP A 96 1.85 1.54 8.32
N VAL A 97 2.59 0.43 8.34
CA VAL A 97 2.06 -0.91 8.11
C VAL A 97 2.53 -1.87 9.20
N THR A 98 2.86 -1.33 10.38
CA THR A 98 3.45 -2.07 11.50
C THR A 98 2.63 -3.31 11.84
N ASP A 99 1.32 -3.15 12.07
CA ASP A 99 0.43 -4.24 12.47
C ASP A 99 0.31 -5.32 11.38
N ALA A 100 0.18 -4.91 10.12
CA ALA A 100 0.12 -5.83 8.99
C ALA A 100 1.41 -6.63 8.81
N VAL A 101 2.58 -5.97 8.91
CA VAL A 101 3.87 -6.65 8.78
C VAL A 101 4.08 -7.62 9.95
N GLN A 102 3.69 -7.26 11.17
CA GLN A 102 3.70 -8.17 12.31
C GLN A 102 2.83 -9.40 12.04
N ASN A 103 1.63 -9.21 11.49
CA ASN A 103 0.73 -10.30 11.13
C ASN A 103 1.35 -11.23 10.07
N MET A 104 1.83 -10.66 8.97
CA MET A 104 2.49 -11.41 7.87
C MET A 104 3.65 -12.27 8.35
N ILE A 105 4.52 -11.72 9.23
CA ILE A 105 5.65 -12.46 9.81
C ILE A 105 5.15 -13.60 10.70
N SER A 106 4.19 -13.33 11.59
CA SER A 106 3.66 -14.33 12.51
C SER A 106 2.96 -15.50 11.81
N MET A 107 2.27 -15.22 10.70
CA MET A 107 1.59 -16.23 9.88
C MET A 107 2.52 -16.94 8.88
N GLY A 108 3.71 -16.39 8.62
CA GLY A 108 4.60 -16.86 7.56
C GLY A 108 4.05 -16.64 6.14
N VAL A 109 3.15 -15.67 5.97
CA VAL A 109 2.41 -15.43 4.73
C VAL A 109 2.44 -13.94 4.40
N ASN A 110 2.76 -13.60 3.14
CA ASN A 110 2.78 -12.22 2.66
C ASN A 110 2.13 -12.13 1.27
N TYR A 111 0.89 -11.66 1.23
CA TYR A 111 0.15 -11.38 0.00
C TYR A 111 0.23 -9.90 -0.42
N GLY A 112 0.94 -9.06 0.34
CA GLY A 112 1.13 -7.65 0.06
C GLY A 112 0.03 -6.76 0.63
N PHE A 113 -0.13 -5.59 0.01
CA PHE A 113 -1.02 -4.52 0.44
C PHE A 113 -1.93 -4.07 -0.69
N ILE A 114 -3.14 -3.66 -0.38
CA ILE A 114 -3.97 -2.86 -1.28
C ILE A 114 -3.99 -1.42 -0.77
N VAL A 115 -3.82 -0.47 -1.70
CA VAL A 115 -3.88 0.96 -1.38
C VAL A 115 -5.22 1.52 -1.85
N THR A 116 -5.92 2.24 -0.98
CA THR A 116 -7.26 2.78 -1.27
C THR A 116 -7.35 4.28 -1.00
N SER A 117 -8.43 4.89 -1.50
CA SER A 117 -8.81 6.27 -1.19
C SER A 117 -10.32 6.43 -1.42
N ASP A 118 -10.99 6.98 -0.41
CA ASP A 118 -12.42 7.33 -0.46
C ASP A 118 -12.68 8.80 -0.76
N ASP A 119 -11.63 9.58 -0.98
CA ASP A 119 -11.78 10.98 -1.38
C ASP A 119 -12.53 11.10 -2.71
N ASN A 120 -13.52 12.00 -2.73
CA ASN A 120 -14.35 12.25 -3.91
C ASN A 120 -13.73 13.32 -4.83
N ILE A 121 -12.43 13.22 -5.08
CA ILE A 121 -11.67 14.24 -5.80
C ILE A 121 -11.04 13.66 -7.08
N GLY A 122 -11.24 14.36 -8.20
CA GLY A 122 -10.77 13.93 -9.53
C GLY A 122 -9.29 14.22 -9.77
N VAL A 123 -8.40 13.57 -9.02
CA VAL A 123 -6.94 13.66 -9.19
C VAL A 123 -6.35 12.30 -9.51
N ARG A 124 -5.17 12.29 -10.12
CA ARG A 124 -4.42 11.08 -10.46
C ARG A 124 -2.99 11.22 -9.96
N TYR A 125 -2.49 10.15 -9.36
CA TYR A 125 -1.08 10.01 -9.00
C TYR A 125 -0.53 8.69 -9.55
N GLY A 126 0.69 8.72 -10.08
CA GLY A 126 1.39 7.54 -10.57
C GLY A 126 2.43 7.06 -9.58
N LEU A 127 2.41 5.77 -9.27
CA LEU A 127 3.38 5.13 -8.37
C LEU A 127 4.42 4.34 -9.18
N ALA A 128 5.68 4.40 -8.79
CA ALA A 128 6.72 3.58 -9.39
C ALA A 128 6.50 2.10 -9.07
N THR A 129 6.66 1.24 -10.07
CA THR A 129 6.68 -0.22 -9.92
C THR A 129 8.10 -0.76 -10.13
N LYS A 130 8.29 -2.07 -9.97
CA LYS A 130 9.56 -2.73 -10.31
C LYS A 130 9.99 -2.56 -11.77
N ASP A 131 9.03 -2.25 -12.65
CA ASP A 131 9.26 -2.04 -14.08
C ASP A 131 9.54 -0.57 -14.42
N ASN A 132 9.72 0.29 -13.39
CA ASN A 132 10.16 1.65 -13.59
C ASN A 132 11.59 1.67 -14.18
N TRP A 133 11.84 2.63 -15.07
CA TRP A 133 13.13 2.80 -15.72
C TRP A 133 14.28 3.11 -14.75
N ASP A 134 13.96 3.62 -13.56
CA ASP A 134 14.90 3.85 -12.47
C ASP A 134 14.61 2.88 -11.31
N PRO A 135 15.42 1.81 -11.16
CA PRO A 135 15.22 0.80 -10.14
C PRO A 135 15.26 1.34 -8.70
N SER A 136 15.96 2.47 -8.45
CA SER A 136 16.07 3.03 -7.10
C SER A 136 14.77 3.64 -6.60
N LYS A 137 13.76 3.78 -7.47
CA LYS A 137 12.43 4.29 -7.14
C LYS A 137 11.41 3.17 -6.88
N THR A 138 11.82 1.91 -6.98
CA THR A 138 10.95 0.77 -6.68
C THR A 138 10.48 0.85 -5.23
N GLY A 139 9.17 0.64 -5.01
CA GLY A 139 8.60 0.61 -3.67
C GLY A 139 9.23 -0.48 -2.78
N TYR A 140 9.31 -0.22 -1.48
CA TYR A 140 9.87 -1.15 -0.51
C TYR A 140 9.21 -1.01 0.86
N VAL A 141 9.37 -2.02 1.71
CA VAL A 141 8.98 -1.99 3.12
C VAL A 141 10.26 -1.89 3.95
N ARG A 142 10.28 -0.99 4.92
CA ARG A 142 11.34 -0.94 5.93
C ARG A 142 10.77 -1.42 7.25
N VAL A 143 11.37 -2.45 7.83
CA VAL A 143 10.96 -3.05 9.09
C VAL A 143 12.05 -2.83 10.13
N TYR A 144 11.66 -2.34 11.30
CA TYR A 144 12.47 -2.33 12.50
C TYR A 144 11.86 -3.35 13.45
N TYR A 145 12.67 -4.31 13.87
CA TYR A 145 12.23 -5.43 14.69
C TYR A 145 13.30 -5.80 15.70
N ARG A 146 12.89 -6.58 16.69
CA ARG A 146 13.76 -7.16 17.71
C ARG A 146 13.43 -8.64 17.91
N THR A 147 14.45 -9.40 18.27
CA THR A 147 14.34 -10.82 18.61
C THR A 147 14.62 -10.98 20.09
N TYR A 148 14.00 -11.98 20.71
CA TYR A 148 14.33 -12.40 22.06
C TYR A 148 14.93 -13.78 21.95
N ASP A 149 16.16 -13.92 22.43
CA ASP A 149 16.84 -15.22 22.57
C ASP A 149 16.19 -16.07 23.68
#